data_AF-A0A2G9SCV8-F1
#
_entry.id   AF-A0A2G9SCV8-F1
#
_cell.length_a   1.000
_cell.length_b   1.000
_cell.length_c   1.000
_cell.angle_alpha   90.00
_cell.angle_beta   90.00
_cell.angle_gamma   90.00
#
_symmetry.space_group_name_H-M   'P 1'
#
loop_
_entity.id
_entity.type
_entity.pdbx_description
1 polymer ?
#
loop_
_entity_poly.entity_id
_entity_poly.type
_entity_poly.pdbx_seq_one_letter_code
_entity_poly.pdbx_strand_id
1 'polypeptide(L)'
;MPRHTGLTLGVASLVGTTVACLVLWKLINRRRRQCCVGGDVKDSSAVLSHETSISDHLQNPSEVEVSSSSAVEKILQAEIKIVSKAEEWKAVWPLLRKDLDVFPVLGMDCEWVSVDGRTNPISLLQMASHSGFCVLVRLPRLVSAGSTIPKTLLTLLADSDVLKVGVGCREDASKLMNDYGLSVKGVVDIRYLAMRQRRDIFQNSLSLKSLSETILCYPLDKSFQLRCSNWDADEFTQDQVFYAARDAQVSVALFLQLLGFFSLGSSPAWASLLSKCQGLIDVPFKGKGVANGDVNGGTRQKKEVLFEQSSQNFPGRDRDPRRNKKKALGVGYSVRKSPLYDNCFLHAPDGQPLCTCDRKKAQWYLDKGIGDLVSSDPFVVRLRFEPSGRPESNVDYYLTVKENLCVVCGKRESYIR
;
A
#
# COMPACT_ATOMS: atom_id res chain seq x y z
N MET A 1 -32.85 63.72 -13.62
CA MET A 1 -33.33 62.79 -14.66
C MET A 1 -32.81 63.25 -16.02
N PRO A 2 -32.61 62.34 -17.01
CA PRO A 2 -32.44 60.88 -16.94
C PRO A 2 -31.12 60.49 -17.66
N ARG A 3 -30.80 59.28 -18.17
CA ARG A 3 -31.34 57.89 -18.15
C ARG A 3 -30.19 56.92 -17.83
N HIS A 4 -30.48 55.62 -17.70
CA HIS A 4 -29.50 54.51 -17.58
C HIS A 4 -29.17 53.87 -18.93
N THR A 5 -28.01 53.19 -19.03
CA THR A 5 -27.77 51.79 -19.49
C THR A 5 -26.25 51.58 -19.70
N GLY A 6 -25.64 50.39 -19.61
CA GLY A 6 -26.13 49.06 -19.26
C GLY A 6 -24.95 48.10 -19.05
N LEU A 7 -25.14 47.04 -18.25
CA LEU A 7 -24.11 46.04 -17.89
C LEU A 7 -23.97 44.96 -19.00
N THR A 8 -23.00 44.04 -18.82
CA THR A 8 -22.83 42.73 -19.48
C THR A 8 -22.14 42.65 -20.86
N LEU A 9 -20.88 42.18 -20.84
CA LEU A 9 -20.39 41.16 -21.77
C LEU A 9 -19.23 40.40 -21.11
N GLY A 10 -19.31 39.07 -20.97
CA GLY A 10 -18.29 38.31 -20.24
C GLY A 10 -18.62 36.88 -19.81
N VAL A 11 -19.77 36.31 -20.19
CA VAL A 11 -20.13 34.91 -19.89
C VAL A 11 -20.60 34.20 -21.17
N ALA A 12 -19.65 33.75 -21.99
CA ALA A 12 -19.95 32.98 -23.21
C ALA A 12 -18.96 31.84 -23.51
N SER A 13 -17.71 31.92 -23.04
CA SER A 13 -16.66 30.95 -23.44
C SER A 13 -16.46 29.75 -22.50
N LEU A 14 -17.11 29.68 -21.32
CA LEU A 14 -16.95 28.56 -20.38
C LEU A 14 -18.04 27.47 -20.46
N VAL A 15 -19.20 27.80 -21.04
CA VAL A 15 -20.32 26.85 -21.18
C VAL A 15 -20.19 26.00 -22.45
N GLY A 16 -19.65 26.57 -23.53
CA GLY A 16 -19.47 25.85 -24.81
C GLY A 16 -18.52 24.66 -24.70
N THR A 17 -17.40 24.81 -23.99
CA THR A 17 -16.38 23.76 -23.82
C THR A 17 -16.86 22.62 -22.93
N THR A 18 -17.56 22.93 -21.83
CA THR A 18 -18.10 21.91 -20.91
C THR A 18 -19.23 21.09 -21.54
N VAL A 19 -20.13 21.73 -22.30
CA VAL A 19 -21.18 21.02 -23.05
C VAL A 19 -20.59 20.19 -24.19
N ALA A 20 -19.61 20.70 -24.94
CA ALA A 20 -18.93 19.93 -26.00
C ALA A 20 -18.24 18.69 -25.44
N CYS A 21 -17.51 18.80 -24.32
CA CYS A 21 -16.90 17.66 -23.65
C CYS A 21 -17.93 16.63 -23.15
N LEU A 22 -19.06 17.06 -22.60
CA LEU A 22 -20.15 16.16 -22.18
C LEU A 22 -20.83 15.44 -23.36
N VAL A 23 -20.97 16.09 -24.51
CA VAL A 23 -21.52 15.48 -25.73
C VAL A 23 -20.53 14.48 -26.34
N LEU A 24 -19.25 14.84 -26.43
CA LEU A 24 -18.18 13.91 -26.85
C LEU A 24 -18.09 12.70 -25.91
N TRP A 25 -18.11 12.91 -24.59
CA TRP A 25 -18.09 11.83 -23.60
C TRP A 25 -19.32 10.91 -23.72
N LYS A 26 -20.52 11.45 -23.91
CA LYS A 26 -21.74 10.66 -24.15
C LYS A 26 -21.72 9.90 -25.48
N LEU A 27 -21.14 10.47 -26.55
CA LEU A 27 -20.97 9.80 -27.84
C LEU A 27 -19.95 8.65 -27.78
N ILE A 28 -18.82 8.87 -27.09
CA ILE A 28 -17.80 7.84 -26.84
C ILE A 28 -18.38 6.71 -25.97
N ASN A 29 -19.14 7.02 -24.92
CA ASN A 29 -19.81 6.00 -24.11
C ASN A 29 -20.92 5.26 -24.86
N ARG A 30 -21.66 5.91 -25.77
CA ARG A 30 -22.63 5.22 -26.64
C ARG A 30 -21.94 4.24 -27.60
N ARG A 31 -20.86 4.66 -28.28
CA ARG A 31 -20.07 3.76 -29.14
C ARG A 31 -19.49 2.57 -28.37
N ARG A 32 -18.94 2.79 -27.17
CA ARG A 32 -18.44 1.70 -26.31
C ARG A 32 -19.53 0.72 -25.88
N ARG A 33 -20.75 1.18 -25.58
CA ARG A 33 -21.89 0.29 -25.27
C ARG A 33 -22.40 -0.49 -26.49
N GLN A 34 -22.21 0.02 -27.71
CA GLN A 34 -22.65 -0.63 -28.94
C GLN A 34 -21.70 -1.73 -29.45
N CYS A 35 -20.49 -1.85 -28.90
CA CYS A 35 -19.59 -2.97 -29.17
C CYS A 35 -19.81 -4.18 -28.24
N CYS A 36 -20.76 -4.12 -27.31
CA CYS A 36 -20.97 -5.13 -26.26
C CYS A 36 -22.38 -5.75 -26.27
N VAL A 37 -23.09 -5.68 -27.40
CA VAL A 37 -24.40 -6.33 -27.57
C VAL A 37 -24.31 -7.27 -28.77
N GLY A 38 -24.43 -8.58 -28.51
CA GLY A 38 -24.43 -9.60 -29.55
C GLY A 38 -25.65 -9.46 -30.47
N GLY A 39 -25.46 -9.79 -31.75
CA GLY A 39 -26.55 -9.85 -32.73
C GLY A 39 -27.40 -11.11 -32.54
N ASP A 40 -28.71 -10.95 -32.70
CA ASP A 40 -29.69 -12.05 -32.60
C ASP A 40 -29.54 -13.07 -33.74
N VAL A 41 -29.90 -14.32 -33.42
CA VAL A 41 -29.90 -15.45 -34.36
C VAL A 41 -31.07 -15.35 -35.33
N LYS A 42 -30.81 -15.62 -36.63
CA LYS A 42 -31.83 -16.14 -37.54
C LYS A 42 -31.31 -17.34 -38.32
N ASP A 43 -32.20 -18.32 -38.42
CA ASP A 43 -31.98 -19.67 -38.92
C ASP A 43 -32.16 -19.73 -40.45
N SER A 44 -31.33 -20.50 -41.15
CA SER A 44 -31.60 -21.08 -42.48
C SER A 44 -30.49 -22.01 -42.97
N SER A 45 -30.89 -23.19 -43.41
CA SER A 45 -30.04 -24.32 -43.82
C SER A 45 -29.35 -24.17 -45.18
N ALA A 46 -28.14 -24.71 -45.32
CA ALA A 46 -27.66 -25.38 -46.55
C ALA A 46 -26.41 -26.25 -46.27
N VAL A 47 -26.16 -27.24 -47.13
CA VAL A 47 -25.17 -28.33 -46.96
C VAL A 47 -24.07 -28.23 -48.04
N LEU A 48 -22.78 -28.43 -47.71
CA LEU A 48 -21.84 -29.36 -48.41
C LEU A 48 -20.39 -29.39 -47.83
N SER A 49 -19.80 -30.59 -47.88
CA SER A 49 -18.38 -31.03 -47.84
C SER A 49 -17.26 -30.02 -48.18
N HIS A 50 -16.02 -30.09 -47.65
CA HIS A 50 -15.08 -31.24 -47.68
C HIS A 50 -13.91 -31.11 -46.65
N GLU A 51 -13.01 -32.11 -46.63
CA GLU A 51 -11.79 -32.27 -45.81
C GLU A 51 -10.67 -31.23 -46.13
N THR A 52 -9.49 -31.09 -45.48
CA THR A 52 -8.65 -32.03 -44.71
C THR A 52 -7.59 -31.33 -43.82
N SER A 53 -7.28 -31.92 -42.65
CA SER A 53 -5.93 -32.04 -42.00
C SER A 53 -5.05 -30.86 -41.50
N ILE A 54 -4.30 -31.20 -40.44
CA ILE A 54 -3.07 -30.61 -39.85
C ILE A 54 -3.27 -29.49 -38.81
N SER A 55 -2.83 -29.79 -37.59
CA SER A 55 -2.93 -28.98 -36.38
C SER A 55 -1.60 -28.33 -35.99
N ASP A 56 -1.59 -27.02 -35.83
CA ASP A 56 -0.59 -26.30 -35.03
C ASP A 56 -1.31 -25.54 -33.90
N HIS A 57 -1.05 -25.93 -32.65
CA HIS A 57 -1.70 -25.33 -31.48
C HIS A 57 -1.01 -24.02 -31.04
N LEU A 58 -1.27 -22.93 -31.75
CA LEU A 58 -1.15 -21.58 -31.17
C LEU A 58 -2.46 -21.24 -30.46
N GLN A 59 -2.46 -21.28 -29.13
CA GLN A 59 -3.59 -20.76 -28.34
C GLN A 59 -3.60 -19.23 -28.36
N ASN A 60 -4.78 -18.67 -28.58
CA ASN A 60 -4.99 -17.24 -28.79
C ASN A 60 -4.93 -16.49 -27.44
N PRO A 61 -4.12 -15.42 -27.27
CA PRO A 61 -3.97 -14.73 -25.97
C PRO A 61 -5.27 -14.12 -25.41
N SER A 62 -6.24 -13.80 -26.28
CA SER A 62 -7.41 -13.00 -25.95
C SER A 62 -8.46 -13.67 -25.06
N GLU A 63 -8.53 -15.01 -25.02
CA GLU A 63 -9.56 -15.71 -24.23
C GLU A 63 -9.18 -15.83 -22.74
N VAL A 64 -7.87 -15.86 -22.43
CA VAL A 64 -7.36 -16.05 -21.06
C VAL A 64 -7.55 -14.79 -20.22
N GLU A 65 -7.33 -13.60 -20.79
CA GLU A 65 -7.47 -12.33 -20.06
C GLU A 65 -8.92 -12.07 -19.62
N VAL A 66 -9.90 -12.32 -20.50
CA VAL A 66 -11.34 -12.10 -20.24
C VAL A 66 -11.84 -12.97 -19.08
N SER A 67 -11.43 -14.24 -19.02
CA SER A 67 -11.78 -15.14 -17.91
C SER A 67 -11.23 -14.66 -16.56
N SER A 68 -9.95 -14.26 -16.53
CA SER A 68 -9.29 -13.82 -15.29
C SER A 68 -9.89 -12.53 -14.71
N SER A 69 -10.26 -11.57 -15.58
CA SER A 69 -10.89 -10.31 -15.18
C SER A 69 -12.24 -10.54 -14.47
N SER A 70 -13.08 -11.43 -14.99
CA SER A 70 -14.39 -11.76 -14.39
C SER A 70 -14.27 -12.38 -12.99
N ALA A 71 -13.22 -13.17 -12.74
CA ALA A 71 -13.02 -13.81 -11.44
C ALA A 71 -12.55 -12.81 -10.37
N VAL A 72 -11.67 -11.87 -10.73
CA VAL A 72 -11.25 -10.77 -9.85
C VAL A 72 -12.43 -9.85 -9.54
N GLU A 73 -13.26 -9.51 -10.54
CA GLU A 73 -14.45 -8.71 -10.33
C GLU A 73 -15.43 -9.35 -9.33
N LYS A 74 -15.63 -10.68 -9.39
CA LYS A 74 -16.46 -11.42 -8.41
C LYS A 74 -15.92 -11.30 -6.99
N ILE A 75 -14.61 -11.43 -6.79
CA ILE A 75 -13.97 -11.23 -5.47
C ILE A 75 -14.21 -9.80 -4.95
N LEU A 76 -14.21 -8.81 -5.84
CA LEU A 76 -14.48 -7.41 -5.50
C LEU A 76 -15.99 -7.09 -5.39
N GLN A 77 -16.90 -7.97 -5.80
CA GLN A 77 -18.35 -7.81 -5.62
C GLN A 77 -18.91 -8.66 -4.48
N ALA A 78 -18.09 -9.52 -3.88
CA ALA A 78 -18.45 -10.35 -2.75
C ALA A 78 -18.84 -9.55 -1.49
N GLU A 79 -19.66 -10.18 -0.65
CA GLU A 79 -20.28 -9.56 0.51
C GLU A 79 -19.25 -9.14 1.58
N ILE A 80 -19.51 -7.99 2.22
CA ILE A 80 -18.72 -7.44 3.33
C ILE A 80 -19.59 -7.46 4.59
N LYS A 81 -19.07 -8.01 5.69
CA LYS A 81 -19.73 -8.04 7.01
C LYS A 81 -18.88 -7.34 8.06
N ILE A 82 -19.47 -6.41 8.79
CA ILE A 82 -18.86 -5.79 9.97
C ILE A 82 -19.21 -6.63 11.20
N VAL A 83 -18.23 -6.89 12.06
CA VAL A 83 -18.38 -7.63 13.31
C VAL A 83 -17.90 -6.74 14.47
N SER A 84 -18.83 -6.37 15.33
CA SER A 84 -18.60 -5.58 16.55
C SER A 84 -18.86 -6.37 17.83
N LYS A 85 -19.55 -7.52 17.75
CA LYS A 85 -19.93 -8.37 18.89
C LYS A 85 -19.64 -9.87 18.64
N ALA A 86 -19.56 -10.64 19.73
CA ALA A 86 -19.31 -12.08 19.65
C ALA A 86 -20.44 -12.85 18.92
N GLU A 87 -21.67 -12.37 18.99
CA GLU A 87 -22.85 -12.94 18.33
C GLU A 87 -22.79 -12.77 16.81
N GLU A 88 -22.34 -11.61 16.36
CA GLU A 88 -22.10 -11.31 14.94
C GLU A 88 -20.95 -12.19 14.41
N TRP A 89 -19.88 -12.39 15.19
CA TRP A 89 -18.83 -13.35 14.87
C TRP A 89 -19.36 -14.79 14.75
N LYS A 90 -20.18 -15.25 15.72
CA LYS A 90 -20.82 -16.58 15.66
C LYS A 90 -21.66 -16.77 14.40
N ALA A 91 -22.31 -15.70 13.90
CA ALA A 91 -23.12 -15.75 12.69
C ALA A 91 -22.29 -15.79 11.39
N VAL A 92 -21.18 -15.04 11.29
CA VAL A 92 -20.35 -15.03 10.07
C VAL A 92 -19.32 -16.16 10.00
N TRP A 93 -18.92 -16.73 11.15
CA TRP A 93 -17.88 -17.75 11.22
C TRP A 93 -18.16 -19.00 10.35
N PRO A 94 -19.38 -19.57 10.30
CA PRO A 94 -19.69 -20.70 9.42
C PRO A 94 -19.53 -20.37 7.93
N LEU A 95 -19.82 -19.13 7.53
CA LEU A 95 -19.66 -18.67 6.14
C LEU A 95 -18.18 -18.57 5.79
N LEU A 96 -17.39 -17.93 6.66
CA LEU A 96 -15.94 -17.81 6.48
C LEU A 96 -15.24 -19.18 6.48
N ARG A 97 -15.64 -20.08 7.39
CA ARG A 97 -15.13 -21.46 7.45
C ARG A 97 -15.39 -22.22 6.15
N LYS A 98 -16.60 -22.11 5.57
CA LYS A 98 -16.96 -22.82 4.33
C LYS A 98 -15.99 -22.51 3.19
N ASP A 99 -15.53 -21.26 3.06
CA ASP A 99 -14.54 -20.88 2.06
C ASP A 99 -13.14 -21.41 2.42
N LEU A 100 -12.77 -21.38 3.72
CA LEU A 100 -11.49 -21.91 4.20
C LEU A 100 -11.36 -23.43 4.03
N ASP A 101 -12.48 -24.16 4.11
CA ASP A 101 -12.54 -25.60 3.84
C ASP A 101 -12.25 -25.93 2.34
N VAL A 102 -12.39 -24.95 1.44
CA VAL A 102 -12.05 -25.08 0.00
C VAL A 102 -10.63 -24.58 -0.27
N PHE A 103 -10.32 -23.35 0.15
CA PHE A 103 -8.96 -22.78 0.08
C PHE A 103 -8.63 -22.05 1.39
N PRO A 104 -7.72 -22.59 2.22
CA PRO A 104 -7.38 -22.02 3.52
C PRO A 104 -6.43 -20.82 3.37
N VAL A 105 -6.98 -19.71 2.87
CA VAL A 105 -6.30 -18.43 2.68
C VAL A 105 -7.22 -17.26 3.01
N LEU A 106 -6.66 -16.27 3.70
CA LEU A 106 -7.28 -14.99 4.00
C LEU A 106 -6.37 -13.86 3.52
N GLY A 107 -6.89 -12.95 2.72
CA GLY A 107 -6.34 -11.61 2.61
C GLY A 107 -6.48 -10.89 3.94
N MET A 108 -5.41 -10.32 4.49
CA MET A 108 -5.39 -9.71 5.82
C MET A 108 -4.75 -8.32 5.77
N ASP A 109 -5.39 -7.37 6.47
CA ASP A 109 -4.91 -6.01 6.72
C ASP A 109 -5.34 -5.57 8.14
N CYS A 110 -4.89 -4.41 8.61
CA CYS A 110 -5.32 -3.77 9.85
C CYS A 110 -5.39 -2.24 9.70
N GLU A 111 -6.37 -1.60 10.37
CA GLU A 111 -6.47 -0.13 10.41
C GLU A 111 -6.57 0.38 11.86
N TRP A 112 -6.00 1.56 12.12
CA TRP A 112 -5.93 2.18 13.45
C TRP A 112 -5.83 3.71 13.38
N VAL A 113 -6.30 4.38 14.43
CA VAL A 113 -6.12 5.83 14.59
C VAL A 113 -4.68 6.15 15.07
N SER A 114 -4.14 7.28 14.62
CA SER A 114 -2.87 7.82 15.11
C SER A 114 -3.05 9.26 15.60
N VAL A 115 -2.67 9.52 16.85
CA VAL A 115 -2.80 10.83 17.52
C VAL A 115 -1.42 11.26 18.00
N ASP A 116 -0.99 12.48 17.65
CA ASP A 116 0.30 13.08 18.04
C ASP A 116 1.52 12.16 17.81
N GLY A 117 1.52 11.43 16.68
CA GLY A 117 2.57 10.50 16.29
C GLY A 117 2.57 9.16 17.05
N ARG A 118 1.59 8.91 17.94
CA ARG A 118 1.36 7.63 18.62
C ARG A 118 0.22 6.88 17.95
N THR A 119 0.35 5.57 17.81
CA THR A 119 -0.69 4.70 17.26
C THR A 119 -1.58 4.19 18.39
N ASN A 120 -2.91 4.28 18.21
CA ASN A 120 -3.87 3.57 19.07
C ASN A 120 -3.74 2.05 18.84
N PRO A 121 -4.34 1.21 19.70
CA PRO A 121 -4.61 -0.20 19.39
C PRO A 121 -5.35 -0.36 18.05
N ILE A 122 -5.21 -1.51 17.39
CA ILE A 122 -5.91 -1.79 16.12
C ILE A 122 -7.43 -1.61 16.28
N SER A 123 -7.98 -0.67 15.53
CA SER A 123 -9.41 -0.36 15.50
C SER A 123 -10.20 -1.40 14.67
N LEU A 124 -9.58 -1.91 13.60
CA LEU A 124 -10.19 -2.80 12.62
C LEU A 124 -9.20 -3.87 12.14
N LEU A 125 -9.62 -5.13 12.16
CA LEU A 125 -8.97 -6.27 11.50
C LEU A 125 -9.80 -6.69 10.30
N GLN A 126 -9.19 -6.77 9.12
CA GLN A 126 -9.84 -7.17 7.87
C GLN A 126 -9.40 -8.57 7.48
N MET A 127 -10.36 -9.42 7.10
CA MET A 127 -10.10 -10.79 6.62
C MET A 127 -11.00 -11.11 5.42
N ALA A 128 -10.42 -11.34 4.24
CA ALA A 128 -11.15 -11.70 3.03
C ALA A 128 -10.79 -13.10 2.54
N SER A 129 -11.78 -13.98 2.36
CA SER A 129 -11.57 -15.34 1.86
C SER A 129 -11.25 -15.38 0.35
N HIS A 130 -10.92 -16.57 -0.17
CA HIS A 130 -10.71 -16.77 -1.61
C HIS A 130 -11.93 -16.42 -2.49
N SER A 131 -13.15 -16.38 -1.93
CA SER A 131 -14.37 -15.99 -2.65
C SER A 131 -14.53 -14.46 -2.72
N GLY A 132 -13.77 -13.74 -1.91
CA GLY A 132 -13.90 -12.31 -1.65
C GLY A 132 -14.79 -11.96 -0.46
N PHE A 133 -15.46 -12.93 0.18
CA PHE A 133 -16.25 -12.67 1.38
C PHE A 133 -15.36 -12.06 2.48
N CYS A 134 -15.67 -10.83 2.88
CA CYS A 134 -14.81 -10.01 3.73
C CYS A 134 -15.45 -9.73 5.08
N VAL A 135 -14.74 -10.08 6.17
CA VAL A 135 -15.14 -9.81 7.54
C VAL A 135 -14.27 -8.67 8.11
N LEU A 136 -14.93 -7.60 8.55
CA LEU A 136 -14.32 -6.41 9.15
C LEU A 136 -14.56 -6.45 10.67
N VAL A 137 -13.59 -6.94 11.43
CA VAL A 137 -13.70 -7.17 12.88
C VAL A 137 -13.25 -5.92 13.65
N ARG A 138 -14.19 -5.26 14.32
CA ARG A 138 -13.97 -4.07 15.15
C ARG A 138 -13.44 -4.46 16.51
N LEU A 139 -12.14 -4.74 16.62
CA LEU A 139 -11.51 -5.29 17.81
C LEU A 139 -11.84 -4.54 19.12
N PRO A 140 -11.80 -3.19 19.19
CA PRO A 140 -12.15 -2.47 20.43
C PRO A 140 -13.60 -2.69 20.87
N ARG A 141 -14.54 -2.82 19.92
CA ARG A 141 -15.96 -3.10 20.21
C ARG A 141 -16.13 -4.55 20.66
N LEU A 142 -15.44 -5.48 20.00
CA LEU A 142 -15.52 -6.92 20.30
C LEU A 142 -15.01 -7.30 21.68
N VAL A 143 -14.02 -6.57 22.23
CA VAL A 143 -13.50 -6.77 23.60
C VAL A 143 -14.11 -5.81 24.64
N SER A 144 -15.07 -4.97 24.24
CA SER A 144 -15.73 -4.04 25.15
C SER A 144 -16.63 -4.77 26.16
N ALA A 145 -16.98 -4.09 27.25
CA ALA A 145 -17.85 -4.59 28.31
C ALA A 145 -17.42 -5.94 28.95
N GLY A 146 -16.12 -6.25 28.96
CA GLY A 146 -15.57 -7.49 29.53
C GLY A 146 -15.69 -8.72 28.63
N SER A 147 -16.12 -8.55 27.38
CA SER A 147 -16.12 -9.61 26.37
C SER A 147 -14.68 -10.01 26.02
N THR A 148 -14.44 -11.30 25.79
CA THR A 148 -13.16 -11.80 25.27
C THR A 148 -13.24 -12.11 23.78
N ILE A 149 -12.08 -12.09 23.11
CA ILE A 149 -12.01 -12.41 21.68
C ILE A 149 -12.48 -13.87 21.47
N PRO A 150 -13.42 -14.14 20.54
CA PRO A 150 -13.96 -15.47 20.35
C PRO A 150 -12.87 -16.52 20.07
N LYS A 151 -12.96 -17.68 20.75
CA LYS A 151 -11.98 -18.76 20.62
C LYS A 151 -11.75 -19.21 19.18
N THR A 152 -12.78 -19.18 18.32
CA THR A 152 -12.63 -19.53 16.90
C THR A 152 -11.82 -18.51 16.10
N LEU A 153 -11.88 -17.20 16.43
CA LEU A 153 -11.01 -16.18 15.85
C LEU A 153 -9.56 -16.35 16.34
N LEU A 154 -9.37 -16.59 17.64
CA LEU A 154 -8.06 -16.90 18.22
C LEU A 154 -7.40 -18.11 17.54
N THR A 155 -8.14 -19.20 17.37
CA THR A 155 -7.66 -20.42 16.69
C THR A 155 -7.35 -20.14 15.22
N LEU A 156 -8.24 -19.47 14.49
CA LEU A 156 -8.05 -19.13 13.07
C LEU A 156 -6.77 -18.35 12.81
N LEU A 157 -6.50 -17.32 13.62
CA LEU A 157 -5.30 -16.49 13.44
C LEU A 157 -4.02 -17.29 13.76
N ALA A 158 -4.04 -18.10 14.82
CA ALA A 158 -2.90 -18.88 15.29
C ALA A 158 -2.62 -20.17 14.47
N ASP A 159 -3.53 -20.55 13.58
CA ASP A 159 -3.40 -21.66 12.64
C ASP A 159 -2.34 -21.36 11.57
N SER A 160 -1.39 -22.27 11.34
CA SER A 160 -0.37 -22.14 10.30
C SER A 160 -0.83 -22.65 8.93
N ASP A 161 -1.87 -23.47 8.89
CA ASP A 161 -2.33 -24.13 7.67
C ASP A 161 -3.30 -23.23 6.88
N VAL A 162 -3.87 -22.23 7.55
CA VAL A 162 -4.57 -21.08 6.94
C VAL A 162 -3.58 -19.94 6.70
N LEU A 163 -3.29 -19.62 5.43
CA LEU A 163 -2.38 -18.52 5.08
C LEU A 163 -3.03 -17.14 5.25
N LYS A 164 -2.27 -16.16 5.76
CA LYS A 164 -2.68 -14.75 5.90
C LYS A 164 -1.85 -13.90 4.95
N VAL A 165 -2.45 -13.46 3.84
CA VAL A 165 -1.75 -12.85 2.71
C VAL A 165 -1.98 -11.35 2.67
N GLY A 166 -0.94 -10.56 2.41
CA GLY A 166 -1.04 -9.10 2.37
C GLY A 166 0.27 -8.43 1.97
N VAL A 167 0.33 -7.11 2.14
CA VAL A 167 1.54 -6.29 1.93
C VAL A 167 1.86 -5.58 3.24
N GLY A 168 2.85 -6.08 3.99
CA GLY A 168 3.10 -5.60 5.36
C GLY A 168 2.30 -6.34 6.45
N CYS A 169 1.57 -7.40 6.08
CA CYS A 169 0.73 -8.20 6.98
C CYS A 169 1.47 -8.85 8.18
N ARG A 170 2.81 -8.84 8.19
CA ARG A 170 3.62 -9.31 9.33
C ARG A 170 3.81 -8.21 10.38
N GLU A 171 3.85 -6.96 9.95
CA GLU A 171 3.82 -5.78 10.79
C GLU A 171 2.46 -5.68 11.51
N ASP A 172 1.37 -5.97 10.80
CA ASP A 172 0.01 -6.07 11.36
C ASP A 172 -0.11 -7.23 12.36
N ALA A 173 0.39 -8.42 12.01
CA ALA A 173 0.49 -9.56 12.92
C ALA A 173 1.25 -9.23 14.23
N SER A 174 2.34 -8.47 14.13
CA SER A 174 3.10 -7.99 15.30
C SER A 174 2.28 -7.02 16.14
N LYS A 175 1.51 -6.13 15.51
CA LYS A 175 0.64 -5.18 16.21
C LYS A 175 -0.57 -5.87 16.86
N LEU A 176 -1.19 -6.84 16.21
CA LEU A 176 -2.24 -7.72 16.77
C LEU A 176 -1.76 -8.45 18.03
N MET A 177 -0.52 -8.95 18.04
CA MET A 177 0.11 -9.54 19.23
C MET A 177 0.30 -8.52 20.35
N ASN A 178 0.84 -7.34 20.04
CA ASN A 178 1.13 -6.32 21.06
C ASN A 178 -0.13 -5.70 21.67
N ASP A 179 -1.16 -5.45 20.86
CA ASP A 179 -2.37 -4.74 21.27
C ASP A 179 -3.41 -5.66 21.94
N TYR A 180 -3.51 -6.92 21.47
CA TYR A 180 -4.60 -7.84 21.83
C TYR A 180 -4.13 -9.25 22.24
N GLY A 181 -2.82 -9.53 22.26
CA GLY A 181 -2.29 -10.88 22.52
C GLY A 181 -2.59 -11.90 21.41
N LEU A 182 -2.96 -11.42 20.22
CA LEU A 182 -3.36 -12.27 19.09
C LEU A 182 -2.14 -12.83 18.36
N SER A 183 -1.89 -14.14 18.53
CA SER A 183 -0.92 -14.86 17.69
C SER A 183 -1.47 -15.02 16.28
N VAL A 184 -0.76 -14.49 15.30
CA VAL A 184 -1.00 -14.78 13.87
C VAL A 184 0.15 -15.64 13.33
N LYS A 185 -0.18 -16.70 12.59
CA LYS A 185 0.78 -17.56 11.86
C LYS A 185 0.31 -17.78 10.44
N GLY A 186 1.19 -18.31 9.58
CA GLY A 186 0.88 -18.55 8.18
C GLY A 186 0.96 -17.26 7.33
N VAL A 187 1.65 -16.23 7.81
CA VAL A 187 1.68 -14.91 7.17
C VAL A 187 2.54 -14.96 5.91
N VAL A 188 2.03 -14.50 4.76
CA VAL A 188 2.78 -14.47 3.49
C VAL A 188 2.69 -13.08 2.88
N ASP A 189 3.85 -12.42 2.79
CA ASP A 189 3.94 -11.12 2.13
C ASP A 189 3.94 -11.28 0.60
N ILE A 190 2.89 -10.77 -0.05
CA ILE A 190 2.63 -10.92 -1.48
C ILE A 190 3.74 -10.29 -2.33
N ARG A 191 4.48 -9.30 -1.80
CA ARG A 191 5.61 -8.67 -2.51
C ARG A 191 6.66 -9.70 -2.90
N TYR A 192 6.89 -10.74 -2.07
CA TYR A 192 7.80 -11.83 -2.43
C TYR A 192 7.27 -12.71 -3.57
N LEU A 193 5.97 -12.98 -3.62
CA LEU A 193 5.36 -13.71 -4.73
C LEU A 193 5.42 -12.90 -6.03
N ALA A 194 5.12 -11.60 -5.96
CA ALA A 194 5.28 -10.70 -7.11
C ALA A 194 6.72 -10.71 -7.65
N MET A 195 7.72 -10.60 -6.77
CA MET A 195 9.14 -10.68 -7.14
C MET A 195 9.54 -12.05 -7.72
N ARG A 196 8.94 -13.16 -7.26
CA ARG A 196 9.22 -14.51 -7.81
C ARG A 196 8.62 -14.70 -9.21
N GLN A 197 7.40 -14.22 -9.43
CA GLN A 197 6.59 -14.55 -10.62
C GLN A 197 6.66 -13.51 -11.74
N ARG A 198 6.95 -12.24 -11.42
CA ARG A 198 6.88 -11.11 -12.37
C ARG A 198 8.20 -10.33 -12.41
N ARG A 199 9.05 -10.66 -13.39
CA ARG A 199 10.37 -10.04 -13.56
C ARG A 199 10.30 -8.57 -14.02
N ASP A 200 9.20 -8.18 -14.64
CA ASP A 200 8.88 -6.82 -15.07
C ASP A 200 8.61 -5.87 -13.88
N ILE A 201 8.07 -6.38 -12.78
CA ILE A 201 7.65 -5.57 -11.62
C ILE A 201 8.84 -5.13 -10.74
N PHE A 202 10.04 -5.70 -10.92
CA PHE A 202 11.24 -5.34 -10.12
C PHE A 202 11.66 -3.86 -10.17
N GLN A 203 11.18 -3.08 -11.14
CA GLN A 203 11.46 -1.65 -11.27
C GLN A 203 10.35 -0.75 -10.69
N ASN A 204 9.19 -1.33 -10.36
CA ASN A 204 8.01 -0.62 -9.89
C ASN A 204 7.89 -0.64 -8.35
N SER A 205 6.97 0.16 -7.82
CA SER A 205 6.61 0.10 -6.41
C SER A 205 6.00 -1.27 -6.08
N LEU A 206 6.40 -1.85 -4.94
CA LEU A 206 5.80 -3.08 -4.39
C LEU A 206 4.70 -2.75 -3.35
N SER A 207 4.10 -1.56 -3.42
CA SER A 207 2.92 -1.23 -2.61
C SER A 207 1.68 -1.96 -3.14
N LEU A 208 0.72 -2.27 -2.25
CA LEU A 208 -0.52 -2.97 -2.62
C LEU A 208 -1.25 -2.28 -3.79
N LYS A 209 -1.32 -0.94 -3.76
CA LYS A 209 -1.87 -0.12 -4.85
C LYS A 209 -1.16 -0.38 -6.19
N SER A 210 0.18 -0.31 -6.22
CA SER A 210 0.94 -0.48 -7.45
C SER A 210 0.86 -1.91 -7.99
N LEU A 211 0.81 -2.91 -7.11
CA LEU A 211 0.60 -4.31 -7.48
C LEU A 211 -0.82 -4.51 -8.06
N SER A 212 -1.85 -3.97 -7.41
CA SER A 212 -3.24 -4.00 -7.87
C SER A 212 -3.41 -3.38 -9.26
N GLU A 213 -2.85 -2.19 -9.48
CA GLU A 213 -2.88 -1.49 -10.76
C GLU A 213 -2.12 -2.26 -11.87
N THR A 214 -0.99 -2.89 -11.54
CA THR A 214 -0.11 -3.57 -12.52
C THR A 214 -0.54 -5.01 -12.84
N ILE A 215 -1.15 -5.73 -11.89
CA ILE A 215 -1.45 -7.18 -11.99
C ILE A 215 -2.94 -7.45 -12.17
N LEU A 216 -3.81 -6.67 -11.53
CA LEU A 216 -5.27 -6.83 -11.58
C LEU A 216 -5.96 -5.76 -12.43
N CYS A 217 -5.21 -4.80 -12.97
CA CYS A 217 -5.74 -3.60 -13.64
C CYS A 217 -6.76 -2.82 -12.78
N TYR A 218 -6.70 -2.95 -11.45
CA TYR A 218 -7.66 -2.37 -10.52
C TYR A 218 -7.03 -1.26 -9.68
N PRO A 219 -7.48 0.01 -9.81
CA PRO A 219 -6.96 1.12 -9.02
C PRO A 219 -7.52 1.10 -7.60
N LEU A 220 -6.62 1.14 -6.61
CA LEU A 220 -7.00 1.37 -5.21
C LEU A 220 -6.99 2.87 -4.89
N ASP A 221 -8.08 3.35 -4.28
CA ASP A 221 -8.00 4.64 -3.59
C ASP A 221 -7.12 4.48 -2.35
N LYS A 222 -6.15 5.38 -2.22
CA LYS A 222 -5.23 5.52 -1.09
C LYS A 222 -5.18 6.97 -0.62
N SER A 223 -6.31 7.67 -0.77
CA SER A 223 -6.50 9.03 -0.30
C SER A 223 -6.16 9.15 1.19
N PHE A 224 -5.53 10.27 1.55
CA PHE A 224 -5.21 10.57 2.95
C PHE A 224 -6.48 10.65 3.81
N GLN A 225 -7.61 11.05 3.22
CA GLN A 225 -8.91 11.16 3.88
C GLN A 225 -9.41 9.82 4.40
N LEU A 226 -9.24 8.72 3.66
CA LEU A 226 -9.64 7.38 4.10
C LEU A 226 -8.57 6.72 4.97
N ARG A 227 -7.31 6.71 4.51
CA ARG A 227 -6.18 6.08 5.20
C ARG A 227 -5.87 6.71 6.57
N CYS A 228 -6.27 7.96 6.79
CA CYS A 228 -6.15 8.64 8.09
C CYS A 228 -7.53 9.11 8.59
N SER A 229 -8.59 8.38 8.24
CA SER A 229 -9.93 8.59 8.76
C SER A 229 -10.04 8.19 10.24
N ASN A 230 -11.18 8.51 10.87
CA ASN A 230 -11.46 8.06 12.23
C ASN A 230 -11.91 6.59 12.22
N TRP A 231 -10.96 5.66 12.38
CA TRP A 231 -11.21 4.23 12.50
C TRP A 231 -11.82 3.81 13.86
N ASP A 232 -11.86 4.71 14.85
CA ASP A 232 -12.52 4.47 16.15
C ASP A 232 -14.00 4.93 16.18
N ALA A 233 -14.48 5.62 15.13
CA ALA A 233 -15.82 6.20 15.01
C ALA A 233 -16.96 5.20 15.32
N ASP A 234 -18.05 5.62 15.96
CA ASP A 234 -19.16 4.71 16.32
C ASP A 234 -19.73 3.93 15.14
N GLU A 235 -19.90 4.60 13.99
CA GLU A 235 -20.30 4.02 12.72
C GLU A 235 -19.25 4.33 11.64
N PHE A 236 -19.05 3.41 10.70
CA PHE A 236 -18.18 3.62 9.55
C PHE A 236 -18.97 4.13 8.35
N THR A 237 -18.39 5.07 7.60
CA THR A 237 -18.96 5.46 6.30
C THR A 237 -18.84 4.31 5.30
N GLN A 238 -19.70 4.31 4.29
CA GLN A 238 -19.64 3.30 3.23
C GLN A 238 -18.27 3.28 2.51
N ASP A 239 -17.62 4.45 2.40
CA ASP A 239 -16.28 4.57 1.81
C ASP A 239 -15.19 3.96 2.71
N GLN A 240 -15.28 4.14 4.03
CA GLN A 240 -14.38 3.45 4.99
C GLN A 240 -14.54 1.93 4.91
N VAL A 241 -15.79 1.45 4.87
CA VAL A 241 -16.12 0.02 4.75
C VAL A 241 -15.56 -0.57 3.46
N PHE A 242 -15.77 0.11 2.32
CA PHE A 242 -15.21 -0.35 1.05
C PHE A 242 -13.69 -0.28 1.05
N TYR A 243 -13.07 0.85 1.42
CA TYR A 243 -11.62 1.00 1.48
C TYR A 243 -10.96 -0.16 2.25
N ALA A 244 -11.43 -0.42 3.48
CA ALA A 244 -10.89 -1.48 4.34
C ALA A 244 -11.09 -2.87 3.72
N ALA A 245 -12.27 -3.17 3.19
CA ALA A 245 -12.54 -4.46 2.55
C ALA A 245 -11.71 -4.67 1.27
N ARG A 246 -11.49 -3.61 0.48
CA ARG A 246 -10.74 -3.68 -0.77
C ARG A 246 -9.28 -4.08 -0.54
N ASP A 247 -8.64 -3.61 0.52
CA ASP A 247 -7.24 -3.97 0.78
C ASP A 247 -7.07 -5.47 1.10
N ALA A 248 -7.98 -6.05 1.89
CA ALA A 248 -8.00 -7.49 2.13
C ALA A 248 -8.38 -8.29 0.87
N GLN A 249 -9.45 -7.89 0.16
CA GLN A 249 -9.92 -8.57 -1.06
C GLN A 249 -8.90 -8.52 -2.21
N VAL A 250 -8.25 -7.38 -2.41
CA VAL A 250 -7.16 -7.23 -3.40
C VAL A 250 -5.93 -8.03 -2.99
N SER A 251 -5.64 -8.16 -1.70
CA SER A 251 -4.54 -9.02 -1.23
C SER A 251 -4.77 -10.49 -1.59
N VAL A 252 -5.95 -11.05 -1.34
CA VAL A 252 -6.24 -12.44 -1.74
C VAL A 252 -6.37 -12.60 -3.26
N ALA A 253 -6.94 -11.62 -3.98
CA ALA A 253 -6.99 -11.64 -5.45
C ALA A 253 -5.58 -11.61 -6.09
N LEU A 254 -4.67 -10.76 -5.59
CA LEU A 254 -3.27 -10.70 -6.02
C LEU A 254 -2.55 -12.02 -5.76
N PHE A 255 -2.74 -12.60 -4.56
CA PHE A 255 -2.18 -13.91 -4.22
C PHE A 255 -2.63 -14.98 -5.22
N LEU A 256 -3.94 -15.12 -5.46
CA LEU A 256 -4.50 -16.10 -6.39
C LEU A 256 -4.00 -15.88 -7.83
N GLN A 257 -4.01 -14.64 -8.32
CA GLN A 257 -3.54 -14.29 -9.67
C GLN A 257 -2.04 -14.59 -9.84
N LEU A 258 -1.19 -14.23 -8.87
CA LEU A 258 0.25 -14.50 -8.90
C LEU A 258 0.57 -16.00 -8.87
N LEU A 259 -0.29 -16.83 -8.29
CA LEU A 259 -0.13 -18.28 -8.32
C LEU A 259 -0.74 -18.94 -9.57
N GLY A 260 -1.36 -18.18 -10.47
CA GLY A 260 -1.96 -18.64 -11.72
C GLY A 260 -3.34 -19.28 -11.56
N PHE A 261 -4.04 -18.99 -10.46
CA PHE A 261 -5.31 -19.63 -10.10
C PHE A 261 -6.40 -19.46 -11.17
N PHE A 262 -6.49 -18.26 -11.76
CA PHE A 262 -7.52 -17.92 -12.75
C PHE A 262 -7.15 -18.28 -14.19
N SER A 263 -5.92 -18.78 -14.43
CA SER A 263 -5.43 -19.16 -15.76
C SER A 263 -5.61 -20.64 -16.09
N LEU A 264 -6.04 -21.45 -15.12
CA LEU A 264 -6.23 -22.88 -15.26
C LEU A 264 -7.72 -23.20 -15.42
N GLY A 265 -8.09 -23.93 -16.48
CA GLY A 265 -9.46 -24.40 -16.73
C GLY A 265 -9.97 -25.42 -15.69
N SER A 266 -9.12 -25.82 -14.75
CA SER A 266 -9.46 -26.58 -13.55
C SER A 266 -8.83 -25.90 -12.33
N SER A 267 -9.54 -25.86 -11.20
CA SER A 267 -9.03 -25.20 -10.00
C SER A 267 -7.82 -25.97 -9.45
N PRO A 268 -6.65 -25.34 -9.29
CA PRO A 268 -5.43 -26.04 -8.87
C PRO A 268 -5.55 -26.56 -7.44
N ALA A 269 -5.09 -27.80 -7.21
CA ALA A 269 -5.02 -28.38 -5.88
C ALA A 269 -4.20 -27.50 -4.92
N TRP A 270 -4.73 -27.25 -3.72
CA TRP A 270 -4.12 -26.34 -2.74
C TRP A 270 -2.64 -26.63 -2.45
N ALA A 271 -2.24 -27.90 -2.38
CA ALA A 271 -0.85 -28.31 -2.19
C ALA A 271 0.11 -27.77 -3.26
N SER A 272 -0.35 -27.64 -4.51
CA SER A 272 0.43 -27.04 -5.61
C SER A 272 0.63 -25.54 -5.40
N LEU A 273 -0.41 -24.83 -4.96
CA LEU A 273 -0.34 -23.40 -4.62
C LEU A 273 0.61 -23.16 -3.43
N LEU A 274 0.48 -23.97 -2.38
CA LEU A 274 1.31 -23.89 -1.18
C LEU A 274 2.80 -24.12 -1.47
N SER A 275 3.14 -25.01 -2.42
CA SER A 275 4.53 -25.24 -2.85
C SER A 275 5.22 -23.96 -3.38
N LYS A 276 4.48 -23.10 -4.09
CA LYS A 276 5.00 -21.82 -4.60
C LYS A 276 5.29 -20.82 -3.47
N CYS A 277 4.65 -20.98 -2.31
CA CYS A 277 4.87 -20.21 -1.09
C CYS A 277 6.02 -20.73 -0.22
N GLN A 278 6.69 -21.84 -0.60
CA GLN A 278 7.77 -22.42 0.19
C GLN A 278 8.89 -21.40 0.46
N GLY A 279 9.28 -21.29 1.73
CA GLY A 279 10.28 -20.33 2.20
C GLY A 279 9.82 -18.86 2.22
N LEU A 280 8.52 -18.58 2.13
CA LEU A 280 7.94 -17.23 2.29
C LEU A 280 7.03 -17.09 3.52
N ILE A 281 6.55 -18.21 4.06
CA ILE A 281 5.62 -18.23 5.20
C ILE A 281 6.32 -17.76 6.48
N ASP A 282 5.70 -16.81 7.18
CA ASP A 282 6.14 -16.10 8.38
C ASP A 282 7.50 -15.34 8.23
N VAL A 283 7.97 -15.16 6.99
CA VAL A 283 9.23 -14.47 6.66
C VAL A 283 9.04 -12.94 6.58
N PRO A 284 9.83 -12.14 7.31
CA PRO A 284 9.77 -10.68 7.21
C PRO A 284 10.24 -10.18 5.85
N PHE A 285 9.47 -9.26 5.25
CA PHE A 285 9.81 -8.68 3.96
C PHE A 285 11.07 -7.81 4.02
N LYS A 286 12.09 -8.19 3.26
CA LYS A 286 13.36 -7.45 3.10
C LYS A 286 13.42 -6.83 1.71
N GLY A 287 12.81 -5.65 1.56
CA GLY A 287 12.84 -4.90 0.30
C GLY A 287 14.26 -4.47 -0.10
N LYS A 288 14.50 -4.32 -1.41
CA LYS A 288 15.73 -3.68 -1.92
C LYS A 288 15.76 -2.22 -1.46
N GLY A 289 16.43 -1.97 -0.35
CA GLY A 289 16.43 -0.70 0.37
C GLY A 289 16.61 -0.84 1.88
N VAL A 290 16.37 -2.03 2.46
CA VAL A 290 16.63 -2.30 3.89
C VAL A 290 17.58 -3.49 4.05
N ALA A 291 18.87 -3.19 3.92
CA ALA A 291 19.97 -4.12 4.19
C ALA A 291 20.83 -3.62 5.38
N ASN A 292 20.20 -3.61 6.56
CA ASN A 292 20.78 -3.79 7.89
C ASN A 292 19.67 -4.52 8.67
N GLY A 293 19.89 -5.55 9.49
CA GLY A 293 21.10 -6.28 9.83
C GLY A 293 20.71 -7.21 11.00
N ASP A 294 21.20 -8.44 10.98
CA ASP A 294 21.10 -9.44 12.07
C ASP A 294 19.68 -9.79 12.58
N VAL A 295 19.14 -10.89 12.04
CA VAL A 295 18.36 -11.79 12.89
C VAL A 295 19.35 -12.41 13.88
N ASN A 296 19.33 -11.97 15.13
CA ASN A 296 19.86 -12.76 16.22
C ASN A 296 18.75 -12.93 17.25
N GLY A 297 18.05 -14.06 17.15
CA GLY A 297 17.04 -14.48 18.11
C GLY A 297 17.72 -14.88 19.42
N GLY A 298 18.04 -13.89 20.25
CA GLY A 298 18.41 -14.11 21.64
C GLY A 298 17.20 -14.55 22.44
N THR A 299 17.02 -15.86 22.60
CA THR A 299 16.08 -16.42 23.56
C THR A 299 16.34 -15.82 24.94
N ARG A 300 15.36 -15.09 25.50
CA ARG A 300 15.32 -14.75 26.93
C ARG A 300 15.00 -16.02 27.73
N GLN A 301 15.96 -16.95 27.79
CA GLN A 301 15.99 -17.92 28.87
C GLN A 301 16.29 -17.15 30.16
N LYS A 302 15.32 -17.18 31.07
CA LYS A 302 15.45 -16.70 32.44
C LYS A 302 16.37 -17.70 33.16
N LYS A 303 17.70 -17.50 33.07
CA LYS A 303 18.68 -18.36 33.74
C LYS A 303 18.81 -17.91 35.19
N GLU A 304 18.62 -18.86 36.10
CA GLU A 304 18.70 -18.64 37.54
C GLU A 304 20.11 -18.21 37.96
N VAL A 305 20.17 -17.48 39.08
CA VAL A 305 21.42 -17.10 39.71
C VAL A 305 22.01 -18.34 40.39
N LEU A 306 23.09 -18.86 39.83
CA LEU A 306 24.06 -19.67 40.58
C LEU A 306 25.39 -18.94 40.56
N PHE A 307 25.95 -18.83 41.76
CA PHE A 307 27.03 -17.94 42.12
C PHE A 307 28.31 -18.78 42.23
N GLU A 308 29.31 -18.52 41.38
CA GLU A 308 30.63 -19.09 41.61
C GLU A 308 31.73 -18.12 41.17
N GLN A 309 32.80 -18.10 41.97
CA GLN A 309 33.82 -17.06 41.95
C GLN A 309 34.99 -17.47 41.07
N SER A 310 35.51 -16.54 40.26
CA SER A 310 36.97 -16.44 40.10
C SER A 310 37.37 -15.06 39.61
N SER A 311 38.21 -14.41 40.41
CA SER A 311 38.92 -13.17 40.15
C SER A 311 39.91 -13.30 38.99
N GLN A 312 40.10 -12.21 38.23
CA GLN A 312 41.41 -11.51 38.18
C GLN A 312 41.29 -10.14 37.47
N ASN A 313 42.01 -9.15 38.01
CA ASN A 313 42.05 -7.78 37.53
C ASN A 313 43.17 -7.58 36.49
N PHE A 314 42.89 -6.83 35.41
CA PHE A 314 43.89 -6.01 34.74
C PHE A 314 43.25 -4.68 34.27
N PRO A 315 43.81 -3.50 34.63
CA PRO A 315 43.20 -2.22 34.32
C PRO A 315 43.68 -1.63 32.99
N GLY A 316 42.83 -0.76 32.40
CA GLY A 316 43.28 0.35 31.56
C GLY A 316 43.68 0.03 30.12
N ARG A 317 42.70 -0.03 29.21
CA ARG A 317 42.83 0.55 27.86
C ARG A 317 41.47 1.05 27.39
N ASP A 318 41.32 2.37 27.41
CA ASP A 318 40.15 3.07 26.93
C ASP A 318 39.91 2.74 25.45
N ARG A 319 38.74 2.18 25.13
CA ARG A 319 38.41 1.74 23.76
C ARG A 319 37.41 2.71 23.14
N ASP A 320 37.91 3.59 22.28
CA ASP A 320 37.11 4.55 21.48
C ASP A 320 35.89 3.84 20.84
N PRO A 321 34.64 4.26 21.17
CA PRO A 321 33.42 3.68 20.62
C PRO A 321 33.31 3.70 19.09
N ARG A 322 34.13 4.52 18.41
CA ARG A 322 34.13 4.66 16.94
C ARG A 322 34.88 3.55 16.21
N ARG A 323 35.50 2.59 16.90
CA ARG A 323 36.17 1.43 16.26
C ARG A 323 35.23 0.29 15.86
N ASN A 324 33.95 0.59 15.61
CA ASN A 324 32.97 -0.36 15.11
C ASN A 324 33.12 -0.62 13.60
N LYS A 325 33.36 -1.89 13.26
CA LYS A 325 33.23 -2.55 11.94
C LYS A 325 33.12 -1.60 10.73
N LYS A 326 34.27 -1.26 10.11
CA LYS A 326 34.28 -0.76 8.73
C LYS A 326 33.54 -1.78 7.85
N LYS A 327 32.41 -1.39 7.23
CA LYS A 327 31.82 -2.15 6.12
C LYS A 327 32.87 -2.30 5.02
N ALA A 328 32.89 -3.43 4.32
CA ALA A 328 33.86 -3.68 3.26
C ALA A 328 33.79 -2.56 2.21
N LEU A 329 34.94 -1.98 1.88
CA LEU A 329 35.07 -0.99 0.81
C LEU A 329 34.67 -1.64 -0.51
N GLY A 330 33.53 -1.24 -1.09
CA GLY A 330 33.02 -1.81 -2.34
C GLY A 330 31.52 -2.14 -2.37
N VAL A 331 30.81 -2.12 -1.23
CA VAL A 331 29.34 -2.22 -1.25
C VAL A 331 28.77 -0.87 -1.74
N GLY A 332 28.52 -0.81 -3.06
CA GLY A 332 28.39 0.43 -3.80
C GLY A 332 27.27 1.36 -3.34
N TYR A 333 27.66 2.54 -2.86
CA TYR A 333 26.81 3.72 -2.90
C TYR A 333 26.67 4.15 -4.37
N SER A 334 25.45 4.15 -4.90
CA SER A 334 25.19 4.69 -6.24
C SER A 334 25.43 6.19 -6.26
N VAL A 335 26.31 6.65 -7.15
CA VAL A 335 26.56 8.08 -7.39
C VAL A 335 25.25 8.77 -7.79
N ARG A 336 24.99 9.95 -7.21
CA ARG A 336 23.79 10.73 -7.54
C ARG A 336 23.87 11.29 -8.96
N LYS A 337 22.76 11.14 -9.70
CA LYS A 337 22.56 11.75 -11.03
C LYS A 337 21.91 13.14 -10.99
N SER A 338 21.60 13.64 -9.79
CA SER A 338 20.91 14.92 -9.58
C SER A 338 21.36 15.57 -8.25
N PRO A 339 21.26 16.91 -8.10
CA PRO A 339 21.55 17.62 -6.85
C PRO A 339 20.91 16.95 -5.63
N LEU A 340 21.64 16.97 -4.50
CA LEU A 340 21.16 16.60 -3.17
C LEU A 340 20.39 17.76 -2.53
N TYR A 341 20.81 18.99 -2.78
CA TYR A 341 20.17 20.22 -2.32
C TYR A 341 19.83 21.12 -3.51
N ASP A 342 18.55 21.44 -3.69
CA ASP A 342 18.11 22.42 -4.71
C ASP A 342 18.22 23.88 -4.22
N ASN A 343 18.43 24.08 -2.91
CA ASN A 343 18.62 25.38 -2.26
C ASN A 343 17.55 26.45 -2.60
N CYS A 344 16.29 26.03 -2.72
CA CYS A 344 15.15 26.95 -2.86
C CYS A 344 14.82 27.59 -1.51
N PHE A 345 14.48 28.88 -1.46
CA PHE A 345 14.19 29.58 -0.21
C PHE A 345 12.69 29.65 0.10
N LEU A 346 12.34 29.45 1.37
CA LEU A 346 11.02 29.75 1.92
C LEU A 346 11.09 31.00 2.79
N HIS A 347 10.22 31.97 2.54
CA HIS A 347 10.12 33.22 3.31
C HIS A 347 8.77 33.30 4.02
N ALA A 348 8.73 33.96 5.19
CA ALA A 348 7.51 34.33 5.91
C ALA A 348 6.73 35.45 5.19
N PRO A 349 5.47 35.74 5.54
CA PRO A 349 4.64 36.75 4.87
C PRO A 349 5.25 38.16 4.83
N ASP A 350 6.03 38.53 5.86
CA ASP A 350 6.78 39.78 5.98
C ASP A 350 8.11 39.80 5.19
N GLY A 351 8.48 38.68 4.58
CA GLY A 351 9.72 38.51 3.82
C GLY A 351 10.89 37.92 4.60
N GLN A 352 10.77 37.62 5.91
CA GLN A 352 11.85 36.99 6.67
C GLN A 352 12.21 35.60 6.09
N PRO A 353 13.49 35.31 5.78
CA PRO A 353 13.92 33.97 5.39
C PRO A 353 13.67 32.95 6.50
N LEU A 354 13.14 31.77 6.14
CA LEU A 354 12.84 30.68 7.07
C LEU A 354 13.79 29.49 6.90
N CYS A 355 13.91 28.96 5.69
CA CYS A 355 14.84 27.86 5.40
C CYS A 355 15.12 27.69 3.89
N THR A 356 16.22 27.00 3.61
CA THR A 356 16.52 26.35 2.33
C THR A 356 15.81 25.00 2.24
N CYS A 357 15.25 24.66 1.07
CA CYS A 357 14.57 23.40 0.83
C CYS A 357 14.63 22.94 -0.64
N ASP A 358 14.11 21.74 -0.90
CA ASP A 358 14.06 21.13 -2.23
C ASP A 358 12.99 21.79 -3.13
N ARG A 359 13.22 21.81 -4.44
CA ARG A 359 12.34 22.46 -5.44
C ARG A 359 10.91 21.92 -5.38
N LYS A 360 10.77 20.61 -5.15
CA LYS A 360 9.45 19.95 -4.99
C LYS A 360 8.68 20.46 -3.77
N LYS A 361 9.37 20.77 -2.66
CA LYS A 361 8.74 21.30 -1.45
C LYS A 361 8.32 22.76 -1.65
N ALA A 362 9.18 23.59 -2.25
CA ALA A 362 8.83 24.96 -2.59
C ALA A 362 7.64 25.04 -3.56
N GLN A 363 7.64 24.21 -4.62
CA GLN A 363 6.54 24.13 -5.59
C GLN A 363 5.19 23.74 -4.94
N TRP A 364 5.20 22.82 -3.97
CA TRP A 364 3.98 22.39 -3.28
C TRP A 364 3.21 23.55 -2.62
N TYR A 365 3.90 24.58 -2.09
CA TYR A 365 3.22 25.75 -1.51
C TYR A 365 2.53 26.62 -2.59
N LEU A 366 3.12 26.71 -3.78
CA LEU A 366 2.52 27.40 -4.94
C LEU A 366 1.29 26.62 -5.44
N ASP A 367 1.43 25.32 -5.64
CA ASP A 367 0.37 24.43 -6.14
C ASP A 367 -0.84 24.38 -5.19
N LYS A 368 -0.61 24.62 -3.89
CA LYS A 368 -1.65 24.72 -2.86
C LYS A 368 -2.25 26.12 -2.69
N GLY A 369 -1.77 27.13 -3.41
CA GLY A 369 -2.25 28.52 -3.31
C GLY A 369 -1.95 29.19 -1.96
N ILE A 370 -1.02 28.64 -1.18
CA ILE A 370 -0.63 29.12 0.17
C ILE A 370 0.78 29.71 0.19
N GLY A 371 1.40 29.86 -0.99
CA GLY A 371 2.63 30.61 -1.19
C GLY A 371 2.64 31.33 -2.53
N ASP A 372 3.42 32.40 -2.60
CA ASP A 372 3.66 33.22 -3.78
C ASP A 372 5.09 33.03 -4.30
N LEU A 373 5.26 32.97 -5.61
CA LEU A 373 6.58 33.01 -6.24
C LEU A 373 7.12 34.45 -6.15
N VAL A 374 8.25 34.63 -5.45
CA VAL A 374 8.91 35.94 -5.30
C VAL A 374 10.05 36.09 -6.31
N SER A 375 10.83 35.03 -6.52
CA SER A 375 11.84 34.97 -7.58
C SER A 375 11.91 33.56 -8.18
N SER A 376 12.18 33.49 -9.48
CA SER A 376 12.44 32.25 -10.21
C SER A 376 13.88 31.76 -10.06
N ASP A 377 14.83 32.68 -9.88
CA ASP A 377 16.26 32.43 -9.65
C ASP A 377 16.88 33.50 -8.72
N PRO A 378 17.41 33.14 -7.53
CA PRO A 378 17.18 31.86 -6.86
C PRO A 378 15.68 31.61 -6.67
N PHE A 379 15.26 30.36 -6.59
CA PHE A 379 13.83 30.04 -6.46
C PHE A 379 13.33 30.35 -5.04
N VAL A 380 12.57 31.43 -4.90
CA VAL A 380 12.06 31.93 -3.61
C VAL A 380 10.53 31.87 -3.59
N VAL A 381 9.98 31.18 -2.60
CA VAL A 381 8.53 31.11 -2.34
C VAL A 381 8.22 31.75 -0.98
N ARG A 382 7.34 32.75 -0.98
CA ARG A 382 6.86 33.40 0.24
C ARG A 382 5.55 32.78 0.69
N LEU A 383 5.46 32.36 1.95
CA LEU A 383 4.24 31.82 2.53
C LEU A 383 3.18 32.92 2.69
N ARG A 384 1.90 32.55 2.51
CA ARG A 384 0.72 33.42 2.75
C ARG A 384 0.18 33.31 4.18
N PHE A 385 0.82 32.53 5.04
CA PHE A 385 0.41 32.27 6.42
C PHE A 385 1.61 32.36 7.37
N GLU A 386 1.34 32.62 8.63
CA GLU A 386 2.35 32.74 9.68
C GLU A 386 2.91 31.35 10.05
N PRO A 387 4.24 31.10 9.93
CA PRO A 387 4.83 29.81 10.26
C PRO A 387 4.88 29.59 11.78
N SER A 388 4.74 28.34 12.23
CA SER A 388 4.74 27.97 13.66
C SER A 388 6.09 28.16 14.37
N GLY A 389 7.13 28.59 13.65
CA GLY A 389 8.46 28.86 14.18
C GLY A 389 9.29 29.67 13.17
N ARG A 390 10.14 30.56 13.67
CA ARG A 390 11.03 31.43 12.90
C ARG A 390 12.46 31.25 13.40
N PRO A 391 13.49 31.38 12.54
CA PRO A 391 14.88 31.32 12.98
C PRO A 391 15.20 32.56 13.84
N GLU A 392 15.76 32.33 15.03
CA GLU A 392 16.13 33.38 15.99
C GLU A 392 17.47 34.07 15.66
N SER A 393 18.24 33.52 14.71
CA SER A 393 19.55 34.08 14.33
C SER A 393 19.77 34.07 12.81
N ASN A 394 20.55 35.04 12.33
CA ASN A 394 20.93 35.15 10.92
C ASN A 394 21.97 34.11 10.45
N VAL A 395 22.48 33.26 11.36
CA VAL A 395 23.49 32.23 11.05
C VAL A 395 22.91 30.83 11.35
N ASP A 396 21.65 30.62 10.99
CA ASP A 396 21.02 29.31 11.09
C ASP A 396 21.50 28.38 9.95
N TYR A 397 21.83 27.14 10.32
CA TYR A 397 22.13 26.05 9.40
C TYR A 397 21.03 25.83 8.36
N TYR A 398 19.77 26.08 8.72
CA TYR A 398 18.63 25.98 7.79
C TYR A 398 18.60 27.09 6.74
N LEU A 399 19.15 28.27 7.02
CA LEU A 399 19.23 29.40 6.08
C LEU A 399 20.43 29.31 5.12
N THR A 400 21.44 28.54 5.49
CA THR A 400 22.69 28.44 4.73
C THR A 400 22.53 27.59 3.46
N VAL A 401 22.94 28.12 2.29
CA VAL A 401 23.02 27.40 1.00
C VAL A 401 24.04 26.26 1.10
N LYS A 402 23.68 25.06 0.62
CA LYS A 402 24.48 23.84 0.76
C LYS A 402 25.05 23.42 -0.58
N GLU A 403 26.38 23.26 -0.65
CA GLU A 403 27.04 22.82 -1.87
C GLU A 403 26.82 21.32 -2.14
N ASN A 404 26.60 20.98 -3.41
CA ASN A 404 26.47 19.61 -3.88
C ASN A 404 27.85 19.05 -4.25
N LEU A 405 28.66 18.72 -3.23
CA LEU A 405 30.02 18.20 -3.40
C LEU A 405 30.34 17.02 -2.48
N CYS A 406 31.35 16.23 -2.86
CA CYS A 406 31.88 15.17 -2.02
C CYS A 406 32.72 15.77 -0.89
N VAL A 407 32.29 15.59 0.37
CA VAL A 407 33.01 16.08 1.56
C VAL A 407 34.39 15.44 1.78
N VAL A 408 34.75 14.41 1.01
CA VAL A 408 36.06 13.74 1.08
C VAL A 408 37.05 14.26 0.02
N CYS A 409 36.59 14.55 -1.20
CA CYS A 409 37.46 14.89 -2.33
C CYS A 409 37.08 16.16 -3.11
N GLY A 410 36.09 16.93 -2.63
CA GLY A 410 35.63 18.19 -3.23
C GLY A 410 34.88 18.08 -4.56
N LYS A 411 34.87 16.90 -5.20
CA LYS A 411 34.27 16.71 -6.53
C LYS A 411 32.75 16.88 -6.50
N ARG A 412 32.24 17.64 -7.48
CA ARG A 412 30.80 17.94 -7.69
C ARG A 412 30.06 16.91 -8.55
N GLU A 413 30.77 15.96 -9.15
CA GLU A 413 30.22 14.97 -10.09
C GLU A 413 30.05 13.57 -9.50
N SER A 414 30.68 13.32 -8.34
CA SER A 414 30.72 12.00 -7.71
C SER A 414 30.59 12.11 -6.20
N TYR A 415 29.35 12.31 -5.74
CA TYR A 415 28.99 12.32 -4.33
C TYR A 415 27.79 11.40 -4.05
N ILE A 416 27.67 11.05 -2.79
CA ILE A 416 26.72 10.10 -2.21
C ILE A 416 25.97 10.81 -1.08
N ARG A 417 24.88 10.23 -0.59
CA ARG A 417 24.13 10.76 0.57
C ARG A 417 24.64 10.16 1.87
#